data_AF-A0A4Y2GE30-F1
#
_entry.id   AF-A0A4Y2GE30-F1
#
_cell.length_a   1.000
_cell.length_b   1.000
_cell.length_c   1.000
_cell.angle_alpha   90.00
_cell.angle_beta   90.00
_cell.angle_gamma   90.00
#
_symmetry.space_group_name_H-M   'P 1'
#
loop_
_entity.id
_entity.type
_entity.pdbx_description
1 polymer ?
#
loop_
_entity_poly.entity_id
_entity_poly.type
_entity_poly.pdbx_seq_one_letter_code
_entity_poly.pdbx_strand_id
1 'polypeptide(L)'
;MQEENAALLSKISNFQKENQELKNKLSKQETDRGSSSGSGEKVLHLRFNPLDAANRRHLERFNKLQEENDQLKKRIKVLEEEGVAATDVTMKVQQKLQSEGADSTLESLKEQLAAAERKTRFILENARLKSTEFREAVYQLLGYRIDVPMAETYKLSHVYADSRDDYLLFKINSEGIQLVETEYSKQVSDKMETYLHQHDSFPAFLASLTMDLFHQQTFMISH
;
A
#
# COMPACT_ATOMS: atom_id res chain seq x y z
N MET A 1 52.31 -3.09 46.33
CA MET A 1 52.13 -4.45 45.77
C MET A 1 51.36 -5.40 46.70
N GLN A 2 51.78 -5.65 47.94
CA GLN A 2 51.04 -6.60 48.82
C GLN A 2 49.64 -6.11 49.21
N GLU A 3 49.49 -4.81 49.50
CA GLU A 3 48.22 -4.21 49.91
C GLU A 3 47.19 -4.14 48.77
N GLU A 4 47.65 -3.88 47.55
CA GLU A 4 46.81 -3.89 46.34
C GLU A 4 46.34 -5.31 45.98
N ASN A 5 47.21 -6.31 46.13
CA ASN A 5 46.82 -7.72 45.98
C ASN A 5 45.79 -8.13 47.04
N ALA A 6 45.92 -7.68 48.30
CA ALA A 6 44.93 -7.95 49.34
C ALA A 6 43.58 -7.28 49.04
N ALA A 7 43.58 -6.04 48.54
CA ALA A 7 42.38 -5.33 48.14
C ALA A 7 41.67 -6.01 46.95
N LEU A 8 42.42 -6.47 45.95
CA LEU A 8 41.89 -7.21 44.81
C LEU A 8 41.29 -8.56 45.22
N LEU A 9 41.95 -9.31 46.11
CA LEU A 9 41.43 -10.57 46.65
C LEU A 9 40.12 -10.38 47.43
N SER A 10 40.03 -9.31 48.22
CA SER A 10 38.77 -8.94 48.91
C SER A 10 37.65 -8.63 47.91
N LYS A 11 37.97 -7.89 46.85
CA LYS A 11 37.00 -7.54 45.80
C LYS A 11 36.51 -8.76 45.01
N ILE A 12 37.41 -9.68 44.67
CA ILE A 12 37.06 -10.97 44.04
C ILE A 12 36.15 -11.79 44.95
N SER A 13 36.45 -11.87 46.24
CA SER A 13 35.62 -12.59 47.22
C SER A 13 34.21 -12.00 47.32
N ASN A 14 34.10 -10.66 47.35
CA ASN A 14 32.80 -9.98 47.38
C ASN A 14 32.00 -10.22 46.08
N PHE A 15 32.63 -10.10 44.91
CA PHE A 15 31.97 -10.40 43.63
C PHE A 15 31.58 -11.86 43.48
N GLN A 16 32.31 -12.80 44.10
CA GLN A 16 31.93 -14.21 44.14
C GLN A 16 30.67 -14.44 44.99
N LYS A 17 30.58 -13.80 46.16
CA LYS A 17 29.39 -13.86 47.02
C LYS A 17 28.17 -13.25 46.33
N GLU A 18 28.32 -12.07 45.73
CA GLU A 18 27.25 -11.40 45.00
C GLU A 18 26.76 -12.24 43.80
N ASN A 19 27.68 -12.87 43.06
CA ASN A 19 27.32 -13.80 41.98
C ASN A 19 26.54 -15.02 42.49
N GLN A 20 26.91 -15.58 43.65
CA GLN A 20 26.18 -16.70 44.23
C GLN A 20 24.76 -16.30 44.64
N GLU A 21 24.59 -15.13 45.25
CA GLU A 21 23.28 -14.61 45.62
C GLU A 21 22.40 -14.34 44.39
N LEU A 22 22.97 -13.73 43.34
CA LEU A 22 22.28 -13.48 42.08
C LEU A 22 21.85 -14.79 41.41
N LYS A 23 22.73 -15.81 41.38
CA LYS A 23 22.38 -17.14 40.86
C LYS A 23 21.23 -17.79 41.64
N ASN A 24 21.23 -17.67 42.97
CA ASN A 24 20.17 -18.22 43.80
C ASN A 24 18.82 -17.50 43.61
N LYS A 25 18.84 -16.18 43.34
CA LYS A 25 17.62 -15.42 43.00
C LYS A 25 17.08 -15.82 41.62
N LEU A 26 17.98 -16.00 40.65
CA LEU A 26 17.60 -16.39 39.29
C LEU A 26 17.00 -17.79 39.26
N SER A 27 17.62 -18.75 39.96
CA SER A 27 17.09 -20.12 40.06
C SER A 27 15.71 -20.18 40.71
N LYS A 28 15.46 -19.37 41.76
CA LYS A 28 14.15 -19.25 42.38
C LYS A 28 13.10 -18.64 41.45
N GLN A 29 13.50 -17.68 40.63
CA GLN A 29 12.63 -17.03 39.65
C GLN A 29 12.30 -17.97 38.48
N GLU A 30 13.22 -18.83 38.06
CA GLU A 30 13.02 -19.86 37.03
C GLU A 30 12.06 -20.97 37.48
N THR A 31 12.07 -21.36 38.77
CA THR A 31 11.09 -22.31 39.31
C THR A 31 9.68 -21.72 39.39
N ASP A 32 9.54 -20.43 39.75
CA ASP A 32 8.23 -19.79 39.92
C ASP A 32 7.58 -19.36 38.58
N ARG A 33 8.37 -19.05 37.55
CA ARG A 33 7.87 -18.57 36.24
C ARG A 33 7.91 -19.60 35.12
N GLY A 34 8.28 -20.84 35.43
CA GLY A 34 8.64 -21.84 34.43
C GLY A 34 10.01 -21.52 33.82
N SER A 35 10.75 -22.56 33.45
CA SER A 35 12.08 -22.46 32.85
C SER A 35 11.99 -21.91 31.43
N SER A 36 11.70 -20.62 31.27
CA SER A 36 12.01 -19.88 30.06
C SER A 36 13.34 -19.19 30.30
N SER A 37 14.41 -19.97 30.26
CA SER A 37 15.75 -19.44 30.38
C SER A 37 16.16 -18.85 29.03
N GLY A 38 16.77 -17.67 29.06
CA GLY A 38 17.77 -17.35 28.06
C GLY A 38 17.32 -16.50 26.88
N SER A 39 18.06 -15.40 26.72
CA SER A 39 18.67 -15.02 25.46
C SER A 39 19.03 -16.26 24.61
N GLY A 40 18.10 -16.73 23.76
CA GLY A 40 18.33 -17.83 22.83
C GLY A 40 17.13 -18.73 22.55
N GLU A 41 16.11 -18.77 23.42
CA GLU A 41 14.96 -19.66 23.25
C GLU A 41 13.74 -18.93 22.66
N LYS A 42 13.11 -19.52 21.63
CA LYS A 42 11.89 -18.98 21.01
C LYS A 42 10.70 -19.86 21.35
N VAL A 43 9.74 -19.31 22.07
CA VAL A 43 8.48 -20.00 22.37
C VAL A 43 7.61 -20.05 21.12
N LEU A 44 7.29 -21.26 20.67
CA LEU A 44 6.36 -21.50 19.57
C LEU A 44 5.08 -22.12 20.12
N HIS A 45 3.94 -21.67 19.62
CA HIS A 45 2.66 -22.34 19.83
C HIS A 45 2.00 -22.61 18.48
N LEU A 46 1.10 -23.59 18.46
CA LEU A 46 0.31 -23.87 17.28
C LEU A 46 -0.53 -22.64 16.91
N ARG A 47 -0.54 -22.28 15.63
CA ARG A 47 -1.41 -21.23 15.08
C ARG A 47 -2.89 -21.51 15.35
N PHE A 48 -3.26 -22.79 15.44
CA PHE A 48 -4.59 -23.28 15.82
C PHE A 48 -4.52 -23.98 17.18
N ASN A 49 -4.42 -23.19 18.24
CA ASN A 49 -4.39 -23.71 19.61
C ASN A 49 -5.84 -24.02 20.09
N PRO A 50 -6.10 -25.19 20.70
CA PRO A 50 -7.38 -25.49 21.37
C PRO A 50 -7.87 -24.39 22.33
N LEU A 51 -6.95 -23.68 23.00
CA LEU A 51 -7.30 -22.53 23.86
C LEU A 51 -7.88 -21.36 23.05
N ASP A 52 -7.28 -21.04 21.89
CA ASP A 52 -7.77 -19.98 21.01
C ASP A 52 -9.15 -20.37 20.42
N ALA A 53 -9.33 -21.64 20.07
CA ALA A 53 -10.63 -22.16 19.62
C ALA A 53 -11.70 -22.09 20.73
N ALA A 54 -11.36 -22.39 21.97
CA ALA A 54 -12.26 -22.26 23.12
C ALA A 54 -12.65 -20.80 23.37
N ASN A 55 -11.68 -19.88 23.29
CA ASN A 55 -11.93 -18.43 23.43
C ASN A 55 -12.84 -17.89 22.32
N ARG A 56 -12.63 -18.30 21.07
CA ARG A 56 -13.52 -17.91 19.96
C ARG A 56 -14.95 -18.39 20.17
N ARG A 57 -15.14 -19.66 20.56
CA ARG A 57 -16.46 -20.20 20.88
C ARG A 57 -17.13 -19.46 22.03
N HIS A 58 -16.36 -19.08 23.05
CA HIS A 58 -16.87 -18.29 24.16
C HIS A 58 -17.32 -16.90 23.70
N LEU A 59 -16.50 -16.22 22.87
CA LEU A 59 -16.82 -14.91 22.32
C LEU A 59 -18.06 -14.95 21.42
N GLU A 60 -18.17 -15.96 20.55
CA GLU A 60 -19.35 -16.16 19.70
C GLU A 60 -20.62 -16.39 20.52
N ARG A 61 -20.55 -17.21 21.58
CA ARG A 61 -21.69 -17.42 22.49
C ARG A 61 -22.07 -16.12 23.21
N PHE A 62 -21.09 -15.36 23.67
CA PHE A 62 -21.31 -14.07 24.32
C PHE A 62 -22.01 -13.09 23.38
N ASN A 63 -21.54 -12.96 22.14
CA ASN A 63 -22.15 -12.07 21.15
C ASN A 63 -23.60 -12.48 20.83
N LYS A 64 -23.87 -13.78 20.65
CA LYS A 64 -25.24 -14.28 20.44
C LYS A 64 -26.16 -13.96 21.62
N LEU A 65 -25.70 -14.20 22.84
CA LEU A 65 -26.45 -13.87 24.05
C LEU A 65 -26.72 -12.37 24.18
N GLN A 66 -25.78 -11.53 23.74
CA GLN A 66 -25.92 -10.08 23.74
C GLN A 66 -26.96 -9.64 22.70
N GLU A 67 -26.88 -10.16 21.47
CA GLU A 67 -27.87 -9.89 20.42
C GLU A 67 -29.28 -10.32 20.82
N GLU A 68 -29.44 -11.52 21.38
CA GLU A 68 -30.72 -12.01 21.89
C GLU A 68 -31.26 -11.13 23.02
N ASN A 69 -30.39 -10.70 23.95
CA ASN A 69 -30.78 -9.77 25.00
C ASN A 69 -31.27 -8.44 24.44
N ASP A 70 -30.57 -7.89 23.46
CA ASP A 70 -30.94 -6.61 22.86
C ASP A 70 -32.24 -6.71 22.08
N GLN A 71 -32.48 -7.82 21.38
CA GLN A 71 -33.77 -8.12 20.74
C GLN A 71 -34.89 -8.24 21.76
N LEU A 72 -34.68 -8.99 22.85
CA LEU A 72 -35.66 -9.15 23.92
C LEU A 72 -35.97 -7.83 24.62
N LYS A 73 -34.96 -7.00 24.89
CA LYS A 73 -35.14 -5.65 25.46
C LYS A 73 -35.97 -4.76 24.54
N LYS A 74 -35.70 -4.77 23.23
CA LYS A 74 -36.52 -4.05 22.24
C LYS A 74 -37.96 -4.57 22.22
N ARG A 75 -38.15 -5.89 22.29
CA ARG A 75 -39.47 -6.53 22.35
C ARG A 75 -40.25 -6.11 23.59
N ILE A 76 -39.61 -6.13 24.76
CA ILE A 76 -40.21 -5.71 26.03
C ILE A 76 -40.59 -4.24 25.97
N LYS A 77 -39.70 -3.37 25.47
CA LYS A 77 -39.97 -1.94 25.34
C LYS A 77 -41.23 -1.66 24.49
N VAL A 78 -41.37 -2.34 23.35
CA VAL A 78 -42.58 -2.22 22.50
C VAL A 78 -43.82 -2.74 23.22
N LEU A 79 -43.72 -3.86 23.95
CA LEU A 79 -44.82 -4.42 24.71
C LEU A 79 -45.25 -3.54 25.91
N GLU A 80 -44.30 -2.87 26.56
CA GLU A 80 -44.53 -1.90 27.64
C GLU A 80 -45.17 -0.61 27.11
N GLU A 81 -44.76 -0.14 25.93
CA GLU A 81 -45.30 1.07 25.30
C GLU A 81 -46.71 0.85 24.70
N GLU A 82 -47.03 -0.35 24.19
CA GLU A 82 -48.29 -0.61 23.46
C GLU A 82 -49.35 -1.43 24.22
N GLY A 83 -49.09 -1.91 25.44
CA GLY A 83 -50.10 -2.49 26.34
C GLY A 83 -51.04 -3.56 25.73
N VAL A 84 -50.66 -4.84 25.85
CA VAL A 84 -51.56 -6.04 25.75
C VAL A 84 -52.54 -6.06 24.54
N ALA A 85 -52.08 -5.72 23.33
CA ALA A 85 -52.78 -6.05 22.08
C ALA A 85 -51.99 -7.10 21.28
N ALA A 86 -51.85 -8.31 21.85
CA ALA A 86 -50.79 -9.27 21.52
C ALA A 86 -50.84 -9.93 20.12
N THR A 87 -51.89 -9.75 19.31
CA THR A 87 -52.05 -10.47 18.04
C THR A 87 -51.61 -9.68 16.80
N ASP A 88 -51.77 -8.36 16.79
CA ASP A 88 -51.44 -7.50 15.63
C ASP A 88 -50.01 -6.94 15.69
N VAL A 89 -49.43 -6.89 16.90
CA VAL A 89 -48.07 -6.38 17.16
C VAL A 89 -47.00 -7.33 16.61
N THR A 90 -47.22 -8.64 16.62
CA THR A 90 -46.23 -9.61 16.10
C THR A 90 -46.02 -9.47 14.59
N MET A 91 -47.08 -9.19 13.82
CA MET A 91 -46.98 -8.93 12.38
C MET A 91 -46.39 -7.54 12.08
N LYS A 92 -46.80 -6.49 12.81
CA LYS A 92 -46.24 -5.14 12.64
C LYS A 92 -44.78 -5.04 13.06
N VAL A 93 -44.36 -5.76 14.11
CA VAL A 93 -42.95 -5.85 14.53
C VAL A 93 -42.13 -6.64 13.52
N GLN A 94 -42.65 -7.73 12.94
CA GLN A 94 -41.94 -8.45 11.87
C GLN A 94 -41.73 -7.57 10.62
N GLN A 95 -42.73 -6.76 10.27
CA GLN A 95 -42.68 -5.86 9.12
C GLN A 95 -41.76 -4.64 9.36
N LYS A 96 -41.78 -4.06 10.58
CA LYS A 96 -40.83 -3.01 10.98
C LYS A 96 -39.40 -3.52 11.12
N LEU A 97 -39.18 -4.74 11.64
CA LEU A 97 -37.85 -5.35 11.70
C LEU A 97 -37.30 -5.66 10.30
N GLN A 98 -38.17 -6.01 9.35
CA GLN A 98 -37.79 -6.18 7.94
C GLN A 98 -37.52 -4.84 7.25
N SER A 99 -38.27 -3.77 7.55
CA SER A 99 -37.99 -2.44 6.99
C SER A 99 -36.77 -1.78 7.64
N GLU A 100 -36.59 -1.88 8.96
CA GLU A 100 -35.39 -1.39 9.67
C GLU A 100 -34.15 -2.25 9.33
N GLY A 101 -34.32 -3.55 9.07
CA GLY A 101 -33.29 -4.43 8.55
C GLY A 101 -32.93 -4.10 7.09
N ALA A 102 -33.91 -3.74 6.26
CA ALA A 102 -33.70 -3.26 4.91
C ALA A 102 -33.05 -1.87 4.89
N ASP A 103 -33.43 -0.96 5.79
CA ASP A 103 -32.84 0.37 5.90
C ASP A 103 -31.42 0.31 6.46
N SER A 104 -31.13 -0.55 7.44
CA SER A 104 -29.75 -0.76 7.93
C SER A 104 -28.86 -1.44 6.90
N THR A 105 -29.40 -2.38 6.12
CA THR A 105 -28.64 -2.98 5.00
C THR A 105 -28.43 -1.97 3.87
N LEU A 106 -29.44 -1.19 3.49
CA LEU A 106 -29.33 -0.11 2.50
C LEU A 106 -28.34 0.98 2.93
N GLU A 107 -28.32 1.35 4.21
CA GLU A 107 -27.36 2.31 4.75
C GLU A 107 -25.94 1.73 4.71
N SER A 108 -25.76 0.47 5.12
CA SER A 108 -24.47 -0.21 5.01
C SER A 108 -23.99 -0.37 3.55
N LEU A 109 -24.91 -0.58 2.60
CA LEU A 109 -24.64 -0.67 1.17
C LEU A 109 -24.22 0.70 0.61
N LYS A 110 -24.89 1.78 1.03
CA LYS A 110 -24.50 3.16 0.69
C LYS A 110 -23.13 3.51 1.27
N GLU A 111 -22.84 3.12 2.50
CA GLU A 111 -21.53 3.33 3.12
C GLU A 111 -20.43 2.56 2.37
N GLN A 112 -20.70 1.31 1.99
CA GLN A 112 -19.77 0.52 1.18
C GLN A 112 -19.54 1.13 -0.20
N LEU A 113 -20.59 1.63 -0.85
CA LEU A 113 -20.50 2.31 -2.14
C LEU A 113 -19.69 3.61 -2.01
N ALA A 114 -19.97 4.43 -1.00
CA ALA A 114 -19.21 5.64 -0.72
C ALA A 114 -17.73 5.33 -0.39
N ALA A 115 -17.46 4.25 0.35
CA ALA A 115 -16.11 3.80 0.64
C ALA A 115 -15.39 3.32 -0.64
N ALA A 116 -16.08 2.59 -1.52
CA ALA A 116 -15.54 2.13 -2.80
C ALA A 116 -15.26 3.30 -3.75
N GLU A 117 -16.14 4.31 -3.81
CA GLU A 117 -15.94 5.53 -4.59
C GLU A 117 -14.75 6.34 -4.07
N ARG A 118 -14.62 6.50 -2.75
CA ARG A 118 -13.44 7.16 -2.14
C ARG A 118 -12.16 6.41 -2.49
N LYS A 119 -12.17 5.08 -2.39
CA LYS A 119 -11.01 4.26 -2.76
C LYS A 119 -10.67 4.39 -4.25
N THR A 120 -11.67 4.38 -5.13
CA THR A 120 -11.48 4.55 -6.57
C THR A 120 -10.89 5.91 -6.88
N ARG A 121 -11.42 6.97 -6.26
CA ARG A 121 -10.89 8.33 -6.38
C ARG A 121 -9.43 8.41 -5.94
N PHE A 122 -9.11 7.85 -4.78
CA PHE A 122 -7.75 7.78 -4.25
C PHE A 122 -6.80 7.03 -5.19
N ILE A 123 -7.24 5.92 -5.78
CA ILE A 123 -6.43 5.16 -6.75
C ILE A 123 -6.17 6.00 -8.00
N LEU A 124 -7.20 6.65 -8.56
CA LEU A 124 -7.05 7.51 -9.75
C LEU A 124 -6.14 8.70 -9.49
N GLU A 125 -6.26 9.34 -8.32
CA GLU A 125 -5.43 10.48 -7.93
C GLU A 125 -3.96 10.07 -7.76
N ASN A 126 -3.70 8.97 -7.07
CA ASN A 126 -2.34 8.45 -6.92
C ASN A 126 -1.75 8.00 -8.27
N ALA A 127 -2.54 7.36 -9.13
CA ALA A 127 -2.08 6.97 -10.46
C ALA A 127 -1.72 8.21 -11.29
N ARG A 128 -2.52 9.28 -11.20
CA ARG A 128 -2.21 10.56 -11.85
C ARG A 128 -0.93 11.18 -11.31
N LEU A 129 -0.76 11.26 -9.99
CA LEU A 129 0.43 11.82 -9.35
C LEU A 129 1.69 11.04 -9.74
N LYS A 130 1.61 9.70 -9.73
CA LYS A 130 2.72 8.84 -10.14
C LYS A 130 3.03 8.95 -11.63
N SER A 131 2.02 9.11 -12.47
CA SER A 131 2.22 9.33 -13.90
C SER A 131 2.87 10.69 -14.19
N THR A 132 2.52 11.75 -13.45
CA THR A 132 3.19 13.06 -13.59
C THR A 132 4.63 13.02 -13.08
N GLU A 133 4.85 12.43 -11.89
CA GLU A 133 6.20 12.24 -11.31
C GLU A 133 7.12 11.48 -12.27
N PHE A 134 6.63 10.39 -12.87
CA PHE A 134 7.38 9.63 -13.86
C PHE A 134 7.70 10.44 -15.12
N ARG A 135 6.73 11.18 -15.66
CA ARG A 135 6.96 12.03 -16.84
C ARG A 135 7.95 13.16 -16.56
N GLU A 136 7.92 13.75 -15.38
CA GLU A 136 8.89 14.75 -14.95
C GLU A 136 10.30 14.17 -14.85
N ALA A 137 10.45 12.98 -14.26
CA ALA A 137 11.74 12.29 -14.18
C ALA A 137 12.30 11.99 -15.59
N VAL A 138 11.46 11.47 -16.49
CA VAL A 138 11.85 11.20 -17.89
C VAL A 138 12.25 12.49 -18.61
N TYR A 139 11.49 13.58 -18.42
CA TYR A 139 11.80 14.86 -19.02
C TYR A 139 13.14 15.44 -18.52
N GLN A 140 13.41 15.35 -17.22
CA GLN A 140 14.66 15.86 -16.63
C GLN A 140 15.89 15.03 -17.02
N LEU A 141 15.74 13.70 -17.10
CA LEU A 141 16.86 12.80 -17.35
C LEU A 141 17.16 12.58 -18.84
N LEU A 142 16.11 12.46 -19.66
CA LEU A 142 16.23 12.12 -21.08
C LEU A 142 15.96 13.32 -22.00
N GLY A 143 15.44 14.43 -21.47
CA GLY A 143 15.08 15.61 -22.27
C GLY A 143 13.77 15.46 -23.06
N TYR A 144 13.09 14.31 -23.01
CA TYR A 144 11.85 14.07 -23.75
C TYR A 144 10.61 14.31 -22.88
N ARG A 145 9.72 15.21 -23.34
CA ARG A 145 8.37 15.37 -22.81
C ARG A 145 7.44 14.38 -23.54
N ILE A 146 6.77 13.54 -22.75
CA ILE A 146 5.81 12.54 -23.26
C ILE A 146 4.39 12.99 -22.93
N ASP A 147 3.60 13.25 -23.96
CA ASP A 147 2.18 13.60 -23.87
C ASP A 147 1.34 12.48 -24.51
N VAL A 148 0.17 12.19 -23.94
CA VAL A 148 -0.74 11.14 -24.44
C VAL A 148 -2.00 11.81 -24.99
N PRO A 149 -2.02 12.24 -26.27
CA PRO A 149 -3.18 12.91 -26.87
C PRO A 149 -4.38 11.98 -27.04
N MET A 150 -4.14 10.71 -27.35
CA MET A 150 -5.17 9.69 -27.57
C MET A 150 -4.66 8.34 -27.06
N ALA A 151 -5.56 7.39 -26.79
CA ALA A 151 -5.18 6.03 -26.43
C ALA A 151 -4.14 5.46 -27.41
N GLU A 152 -3.13 4.79 -26.86
CA GLU A 152 -2.02 4.16 -27.59
C GLU A 152 -1.16 5.12 -28.42
N THR A 153 -1.41 6.43 -28.35
CA THR A 153 -0.70 7.44 -29.12
C THR A 153 0.09 8.35 -28.19
N TYR A 154 1.38 8.46 -28.42
CA TYR A 154 2.36 9.15 -27.59
C TYR A 154 3.06 10.23 -28.40
N LYS A 155 2.90 11.48 -27.99
CA LYS A 155 3.60 12.64 -28.53
C LYS A 155 4.88 12.86 -27.74
N LEU A 156 6.02 12.82 -28.42
CA LEU A 156 7.34 13.09 -27.88
C LEU A 156 7.83 14.45 -28.39
N SER A 157 8.15 15.36 -27.47
CA SER A 157 8.81 16.64 -27.76
C SER A 157 10.11 16.72 -26.98
N HIS A 158 11.22 17.06 -27.63
CA HIS A 158 12.50 17.20 -26.94
C HIS A 158 12.67 18.61 -26.33
N VAL A 159 13.45 18.72 -25.26
CA VAL A 159 13.73 19.99 -24.55
C VAL A 159 14.48 21.00 -25.43
N TYR A 160 15.28 20.51 -26.37
CA TYR A 160 16.05 21.29 -27.34
C TYR A 160 15.36 21.41 -28.70
N ALA A 161 14.04 21.20 -28.77
CA ALA A 161 13.29 21.41 -29.99
C ALA A 161 13.21 22.91 -30.34
N ASP A 162 13.39 23.27 -31.61
CA ASP A 162 13.39 24.66 -32.07
C ASP A 162 12.00 25.29 -31.97
N SER A 163 10.95 24.52 -32.33
CA SER A 163 9.55 24.92 -32.26
C SER A 163 8.72 24.02 -31.34
N ARG A 164 7.57 24.53 -30.87
CA ARG A 164 6.57 23.73 -30.14
C ARG A 164 5.88 22.69 -31.03
N ASP A 165 5.98 22.88 -32.34
CA ASP A 165 5.42 21.99 -33.35
C ASP A 165 6.41 20.89 -33.78
N ASP A 166 7.63 20.92 -33.26
CA ASP A 166 8.63 19.87 -33.46
C ASP A 166 8.37 18.74 -32.47
N TYR A 167 7.61 17.75 -32.93
CA TYR A 167 7.30 16.56 -32.16
C TYR A 167 7.22 15.33 -33.04
N LEU A 168 7.52 14.21 -32.40
CA LEU A 168 7.35 12.87 -32.95
C LEU A 168 6.09 12.25 -32.36
N LEU A 169 5.34 11.53 -33.18
CA LEU A 169 4.13 10.87 -32.75
C LEU A 169 4.29 9.37 -32.92
N PHE A 170 4.18 8.63 -31.82
CA PHE A 170 4.32 7.17 -31.80
C PHE A 170 2.99 6.52 -31.47
N LYS A 171 2.64 5.46 -32.18
CA LYS A 171 1.59 4.52 -31.79
C LYS A 171 2.22 3.28 -31.20
N ILE A 172 1.86 2.94 -29.97
CA ILE A 172 2.40 1.78 -29.26
C ILE A 172 1.23 0.90 -28.87
N ASN A 173 1.14 -0.26 -29.51
CA ASN A 173 0.08 -1.24 -29.31
C ASN A 173 0.67 -2.66 -29.18
N SER A 174 -0.19 -3.68 -29.22
CA SER A 174 0.22 -5.09 -29.13
C SER A 174 1.09 -5.56 -30.29
N GLU A 175 1.02 -4.88 -31.44
CA GLU A 175 1.73 -5.24 -32.67
C GLU A 175 3.13 -4.62 -32.74
N GLY A 176 3.39 -3.58 -31.94
CA GLY A 176 4.70 -2.95 -31.82
C GLY A 176 4.65 -1.44 -31.67
N ILE A 177 5.75 -0.80 -32.01
CA ILE A 177 5.92 0.66 -32.00
C ILE A 177 5.92 1.13 -33.45
N GLN A 178 5.04 2.06 -33.78
CA GLN A 178 4.95 2.68 -35.11
C GLN A 178 5.13 4.19 -34.98
N LEU A 179 5.99 4.79 -35.80
CA LEU A 179 6.05 6.24 -35.91
C LEU A 179 4.98 6.72 -36.91
N VAL A 180 4.17 7.68 -36.50
CA VAL A 180 3.23 8.38 -37.36
C VAL A 180 3.94 9.56 -38.01
N GLU A 181 3.75 9.72 -39.31
CA GLU A 181 4.36 10.81 -40.08
C GLU A 181 3.87 12.18 -39.60
N THR A 182 4.82 13.06 -39.28
CA THR A 182 4.63 14.47 -38.94
C THR A 182 5.57 15.32 -39.79
N GLU A 183 5.36 16.63 -39.85
CA GLU A 183 6.28 17.53 -40.57
C GLU A 183 7.71 17.44 -39.99
N TYR A 184 7.82 17.26 -38.67
CA TYR A 184 9.10 17.05 -38.01
C TYR A 184 9.72 15.69 -38.33
N SER A 185 8.92 14.60 -38.43
CA SER A 185 9.46 13.28 -38.79
C SER A 185 10.10 13.28 -40.18
N LYS A 186 9.57 14.08 -41.12
CA LYS A 186 10.17 14.25 -42.46
C LYS A 186 11.55 14.90 -42.39
N GLN A 187 11.76 15.85 -41.49
CA GLN A 187 13.05 16.53 -41.31
C GLN A 187 14.13 15.60 -40.74
N VAL A 188 13.73 14.60 -39.94
CA VAL A 188 14.65 13.62 -39.32
C VAL A 188 14.66 12.27 -40.05
N SER A 189 14.15 12.23 -41.29
CA SER A 189 13.98 11.01 -42.09
C SER A 189 15.30 10.26 -42.32
N ASP A 190 16.41 10.96 -42.57
CA ASP A 190 17.74 10.34 -42.74
C ASP A 190 18.16 9.49 -41.52
N LYS A 191 17.84 9.97 -40.31
CA LYS A 191 18.10 9.23 -39.06
C LYS A 191 17.14 8.06 -38.89
N MET A 192 15.89 8.21 -39.31
CA MET A 192 14.93 7.12 -39.29
C MET A 192 15.36 5.99 -40.22
N GLU A 193 15.86 6.30 -41.40
CA GLU A 193 16.43 5.31 -42.33
C GLU A 193 17.58 4.54 -41.68
N THR A 194 18.51 5.26 -41.07
CA THR A 194 19.68 4.64 -40.45
C THR A 194 19.31 3.79 -39.23
N TYR A 195 18.49 4.30 -38.30
CA TYR A 195 18.30 3.64 -37.00
C TYR A 195 17.02 2.81 -36.89
N LEU A 196 15.96 3.17 -37.61
CA LEU A 196 14.70 2.41 -37.60
C LEU A 196 14.66 1.41 -38.74
N HIS A 197 15.02 1.79 -39.97
CA HIS A 197 14.94 0.87 -41.12
C HIS A 197 16.10 -0.14 -41.16
N GLN A 198 17.34 0.27 -40.88
CA GLN A 198 18.50 -0.65 -40.93
C GLN A 198 18.73 -1.41 -39.62
N HIS A 199 18.40 -0.80 -38.48
CA HIS A 199 18.75 -1.33 -37.15
C HIS A 199 17.56 -1.63 -36.24
N ASP A 200 16.33 -1.27 -36.64
CA ASP A 200 15.09 -1.49 -35.88
C ASP A 200 15.19 -1.06 -34.41
N SER A 201 15.82 0.09 -34.16
CA SER A 201 16.17 0.55 -32.80
C SER A 201 15.72 1.99 -32.55
N PHE A 202 14.54 2.12 -31.94
CA PHE A 202 14.05 3.40 -31.41
C PHE A 202 14.98 4.05 -30.38
N PRO A 203 15.60 3.32 -29.43
CA PRO A 203 16.55 3.92 -28.51
C PRO A 203 17.77 4.54 -29.21
N ALA A 204 18.32 3.87 -30.24
CA ALA A 204 19.46 4.41 -30.99
C ALA A 204 19.05 5.65 -31.80
N PHE A 205 17.87 5.61 -32.43
CA PHE A 205 17.29 6.76 -33.12
C PHE A 205 17.13 7.98 -32.21
N LEU A 206 16.46 7.81 -31.06
CA LEU A 206 16.22 8.91 -30.11
C LEU A 206 17.53 9.43 -29.50
N ALA A 207 18.51 8.57 -29.23
CA ALA A 207 19.82 8.99 -28.75
C ALA A 207 20.56 9.85 -29.79
N SER A 208 20.58 9.42 -31.07
CA SER A 208 21.19 10.22 -32.15
C SER A 208 20.46 11.56 -32.31
N LEU A 209 19.12 11.57 -32.23
CA LEU A 209 18.35 12.80 -32.31
C LEU A 209 18.67 13.76 -31.16
N THR A 210 18.77 13.24 -29.93
CA THR A 210 19.15 14.04 -28.76
C THR A 210 20.53 14.66 -28.92
N MET A 211 21.51 13.90 -29.43
CA MET A 211 22.85 14.43 -29.69
C MET A 211 22.78 15.56 -30.72
N ASP A 212 22.10 15.38 -31.84
CA ASP A 212 22.01 16.40 -32.89
C ASP A 212 21.33 17.69 -32.41
N LEU A 213 20.19 17.57 -31.73
CA LEU A 213 19.47 18.72 -31.17
C LEU A 213 20.32 19.46 -30.14
N PHE A 214 21.08 18.73 -29.31
CA PHE A 214 22.01 19.33 -28.36
C PHE A 214 23.13 20.11 -29.06
N HIS A 215 23.71 19.56 -30.14
CA HIS A 215 24.73 20.27 -30.91
C HIS A 215 24.16 21.55 -31.53
N GLN A 216 23.01 21.48 -32.20
CA GLN A 216 22.37 22.65 -32.82
C GLN A 216 22.12 23.77 -31.80
N GLN A 217 21.61 23.43 -30.62
CA GLN A 217 21.36 24.42 -29.56
C GLN A 217 22.66 25.00 -28.99
N THR A 218 23.70 24.17 -28.80
CA THR A 218 24.96 24.62 -28.19
C THR A 218 25.76 25.51 -29.14
N PHE A 219 25.79 25.21 -30.44
CA PHE A 219 26.48 26.04 -31.42
C PHE A 219 25.77 27.38 -31.70
N MET A 220 24.44 27.46 -31.52
CA MET A 220 23.71 28.73 -31.61
C MET A 220 23.98 29.68 -30.43
N ILE A 221 24.40 29.18 -29.27
CA ILE A 221 24.71 30.00 -28.09
C ILE A 221 26.15 30.55 -28.12
N SER A 222 27.03 29.97 -28.94
CA SER A 222 28.45 30.37 -29.06
C SER A 222 28.74 31.45 -30.12
N HIS A 223 27.72 32.09 -30.69
CA HIS A 223 27.83 33.22 -31.62
C HIS A 223 27.01 34.42 -31.12
#